data_AF-A0A5B8C0I5-F1
#
_entry.id   AF-A0A5B8C0I5-F1
#
_cell.length_a   1.000
_cell.length_b   1.000
_cell.length_c   1.000
_cell.angle_alpha   90.00
_cell.angle_beta   90.00
_cell.angle_gamma   90.00
#
_symmetry.space_group_name_H-M   'P 1'
#
loop_
_entity.id
_entity.type
_entity.pdbx_description
1 polymer ?
#
loop_
_entity_poly.entity_id
_entity_poly.type
_entity_poly.pdbx_seq_one_letter_code
_entity_poly.pdbx_strand_id
1 'polypeptide(L)'
;MDRRRAAAAAATVLLLAGCGSTREEVPLPGIEQSPAGEADTPSASPGTPSPSPTADDGADADAAATGDAALTAVRTAENAVPGGRAADLDRDDDDGDYEITVVGAGGAEDVAVGSDGTQVLRQQPDDDLDDDDRAALGTATVTLADAIDAAVAQSGGVVDDVELETEDNGVVWKVKVRAGDGEREVRVDAADGTVR
;
A
#
# COMPACT_ATOMS: atom_id res chain seq x y z
N MET A 1 10.94 43.76 -13.42
CA MET A 1 9.80 44.33 -12.66
C MET A 1 9.63 43.49 -11.41
N ASP A 2 10.42 43.82 -10.39
CA ASP A 2 10.48 43.17 -9.09
C ASP A 2 9.17 43.29 -8.33
N ARG A 3 8.67 42.16 -7.82
CA ARG A 3 7.64 42.16 -6.77
C ARG A 3 8.16 41.40 -5.56
N ARG A 4 8.77 42.17 -4.67
CA ARG A 4 9.03 41.82 -3.27
C ARG A 4 7.69 41.49 -2.61
N ARG A 5 7.55 40.32 -1.99
CA ARG A 5 6.48 40.04 -1.01
C ARG A 5 7.09 39.55 0.28
N ALA A 6 6.69 40.22 1.34
CA ALA A 6 7.28 40.22 2.65
C ALA A 6 6.87 38.99 3.48
N ALA A 7 7.80 38.55 4.31
CA ALA A 7 7.60 37.59 5.38
C ALA A 7 6.71 38.19 6.48
N ALA A 8 5.84 37.36 7.06
CA ALA A 8 5.23 37.61 8.36
C ALA A 8 5.19 36.28 9.13
N ALA A 9 6.18 36.11 10.01
CA ALA A 9 6.19 35.08 11.04
C ALA A 9 5.29 35.51 12.20
N ALA A 10 4.46 34.60 12.71
CA ALA A 10 3.83 34.73 14.01
C ALA A 10 3.91 33.39 14.73
N ALA A 11 4.91 33.27 15.60
CA ALA A 11 5.01 32.22 16.59
C ALA A 11 4.04 32.52 17.74
N THR A 12 3.30 31.52 18.20
CA THR A 12 2.63 31.58 19.51
C THR A 12 2.80 30.25 20.22
N VAL A 13 3.71 30.25 21.19
CA VAL A 13 3.89 29.19 22.17
C VAL A 13 3.03 29.55 23.38
N LEU A 14 2.20 28.61 23.85
CA LEU A 14 1.66 28.62 25.21
C LEU A 14 1.76 27.22 25.81
N LEU A 15 2.61 27.10 26.83
CA LEU A 15 2.74 25.96 27.72
C LEU A 15 1.86 26.20 28.97
N LEU A 16 1.23 25.16 29.53
CA LEU A 16 1.43 24.63 30.89
C LEU A 16 0.23 23.80 31.41
N ALA A 17 0.55 22.53 31.71
CA ALA A 17 0.26 21.75 32.92
C ALA A 17 -1.13 21.79 33.59
N GLY A 18 -1.77 20.61 33.67
CA GLY A 18 -2.79 20.25 34.66
C GLY A 18 -2.85 18.74 34.90
N CYS A 19 -2.41 18.29 36.07
CA CYS A 19 -2.44 16.91 36.56
C CYS A 19 -3.85 16.46 36.99
N GLY A 20 -4.15 15.16 36.96
CA GLY A 20 -5.27 14.60 37.72
C GLY A 20 -5.56 13.11 37.45
N SER A 21 -4.96 12.25 38.27
CA SER A 21 -5.01 10.77 38.25
C SER A 21 -6.40 10.14 38.34
N THR A 22 -6.57 8.94 37.78
CA THR A 22 -7.26 7.82 38.45
C THR A 22 -6.92 6.50 37.75
N ARG A 23 -6.05 5.72 38.41
CA ARG A 23 -5.75 4.32 38.09
C ARG A 23 -6.59 3.48 39.03
N GLU A 24 -7.62 2.81 38.52
CA GLU A 24 -8.31 1.75 39.25
C GLU A 24 -7.51 0.45 39.09
N GLU A 25 -6.75 0.17 40.13
CA GLU A 25 -6.07 -1.10 40.38
C GLU A 25 -7.04 -2.00 41.16
N VAL A 26 -7.54 -3.06 40.52
CA VAL A 26 -8.38 -4.06 41.19
C VAL A 26 -7.45 -5.02 41.95
N PRO A 27 -7.58 -5.17 43.27
CA PRO A 27 -6.74 -6.08 44.05
C PRO A 27 -7.22 -7.53 43.90
N LEU A 28 -6.28 -8.43 43.62
CA LEU A 28 -6.41 -9.86 43.90
C LEU A 28 -6.39 -10.09 45.42
N PRO A 29 -7.14 -11.09 45.91
CA PRO A 29 -6.44 -12.13 46.67
C PRO A 29 -7.02 -13.53 46.45
N GLY A 30 -6.17 -14.55 46.53
CA GLY A 30 -6.62 -15.93 46.71
C GLY A 30 -5.74 -17.01 46.08
N ILE A 31 -4.54 -17.16 46.62
CA ILE A 31 -3.74 -18.40 46.57
C ILE A 31 -4.57 -19.60 47.05
N GLU A 32 -4.62 -20.69 46.29
CA GLU A 32 -4.59 -22.05 46.84
C GLU A 32 -4.15 -23.10 45.79
N GLN A 33 -3.59 -24.18 46.30
CA GLN A 33 -2.51 -24.98 45.73
C GLN A 33 -2.98 -26.17 44.88
N SER A 34 -2.04 -26.61 44.02
CA SER A 34 -1.85 -27.93 43.40
C SER A 34 -2.49 -29.14 44.12
N PRO A 35 -2.87 -30.20 43.38
CA PRO A 35 -1.88 -31.24 43.11
C PRO A 35 -1.91 -31.86 41.70
N ALA A 36 -0.82 -32.57 41.43
CA ALA A 36 -0.52 -33.39 40.26
C ALA A 36 -1.61 -34.42 39.91
N GLY A 37 -1.81 -34.62 38.60
CA GLY A 37 -2.50 -35.74 38.01
C GLY A 37 -1.66 -36.29 36.86
N GLU A 38 -1.38 -37.59 36.94
CA GLU A 38 -0.47 -38.39 36.14
C GLU A 38 -0.79 -38.49 34.65
N ALA A 39 0.23 -38.98 33.95
CA ALA A 39 0.32 -39.27 32.53
C ALA A 39 -0.80 -40.16 31.98
N ASP A 40 -1.17 -39.92 30.73
CA ASP A 40 -1.49 -40.99 29.80
C ASP A 40 -1.08 -40.57 28.38
N THR A 41 -0.12 -41.31 27.83
CA THR A 41 0.33 -41.22 26.44
C THR A 41 -0.55 -42.12 25.58
N PRO A 42 -0.91 -41.67 24.37
CA PRO A 42 -0.96 -42.59 23.25
C PRO A 42 0.09 -42.24 22.21
N SER A 43 0.98 -43.21 22.03
CA SER A 43 1.81 -43.39 20.84
C SER A 43 0.92 -43.65 19.63
N ALA A 44 1.03 -42.79 18.62
CA ALA A 44 0.62 -43.12 17.25
C ALA A 44 1.42 -42.26 16.27
N SER A 45 2.50 -42.82 15.73
CA SER A 45 3.10 -42.35 14.49
C SER A 45 2.23 -42.78 13.31
N PRO A 46 1.86 -41.86 12.42
CA PRO A 46 1.87 -42.13 10.99
C PRO A 46 2.98 -41.29 10.35
N GLY A 47 3.80 -41.94 9.53
CA GLY A 47 4.90 -41.30 8.82
C GLY A 47 4.39 -40.17 7.93
N THR A 48 4.97 -38.98 8.11
CA THR A 48 4.80 -37.88 7.17
C THR A 48 5.65 -38.18 5.94
N PRO A 49 5.08 -38.32 4.73
CA PRO A 49 5.89 -38.20 3.53
C PRO A 49 6.51 -36.81 3.54
N SER A 50 7.82 -36.74 3.35
CA SER A 50 8.54 -35.50 3.12
C SER A 50 8.19 -35.03 1.71
N PRO A 51 7.42 -33.96 1.49
CA PRO A 51 7.48 -33.30 0.20
C PRO A 51 8.81 -32.55 0.17
N SER A 52 9.71 -32.97 -0.70
CA SER A 52 10.65 -32.03 -1.29
C SER A 52 9.91 -31.33 -2.43
N PRO A 53 9.53 -30.05 -2.32
CA PRO A 53 9.43 -29.25 -3.52
C PRO A 53 10.86 -28.93 -3.93
N THR A 54 11.34 -29.63 -4.96
CA THR A 54 12.23 -28.99 -5.92
C THR A 54 11.31 -28.39 -6.96
N ALA A 55 10.83 -27.18 -6.68
CA ALA A 55 10.19 -26.31 -7.64
C ALA A 55 10.87 -24.95 -7.53
N ASP A 56 10.97 -24.30 -8.67
CA ASP A 56 11.60 -23.01 -8.91
C ASP A 56 10.75 -21.89 -8.28
N ASP A 57 10.48 -21.96 -6.96
CA ASP A 57 9.60 -21.06 -6.21
C ASP A 57 10.21 -19.66 -5.96
N GLY A 58 11.43 -19.42 -6.48
CA GLY A 58 12.13 -18.15 -6.32
C GLY A 58 11.42 -17.01 -7.02
N ALA A 59 10.85 -17.25 -8.20
CA ALA A 59 10.16 -16.21 -8.98
C ALA A 59 8.81 -15.81 -8.37
N ASP A 60 8.05 -16.76 -7.84
CA ASP A 60 6.74 -16.48 -7.20
C ASP A 60 6.88 -15.77 -5.85
N ALA A 61 7.90 -16.11 -5.05
CA ALA A 61 8.16 -15.43 -3.78
C ALA A 61 8.69 -14.00 -3.97
N ASP A 62 9.51 -13.77 -4.99
CA ASP A 62 10.05 -12.46 -5.35
C ASP A 62 8.97 -11.55 -5.95
N ALA A 63 8.10 -12.12 -6.80
CA ALA A 63 6.90 -11.45 -7.30
C ALA A 63 5.92 -11.05 -6.18
N ALA A 64 5.62 -11.97 -5.26
CA ALA A 64 4.76 -11.66 -4.11
C ALA A 64 5.38 -10.59 -3.20
N ALA A 65 6.68 -10.67 -2.93
CA ALA A 65 7.40 -9.65 -2.16
C ALA A 65 7.43 -8.28 -2.86
N THR A 66 7.41 -8.25 -4.20
CA THR A 66 7.38 -7.01 -4.97
C THR A 66 5.98 -6.43 -5.08
N GLY A 67 4.94 -7.27 -5.21
CA GLY A 67 3.55 -6.84 -5.05
C GLY A 67 3.31 -6.22 -3.66
N ASP A 68 3.87 -6.82 -2.62
CA ASP A 68 3.88 -6.26 -1.26
C ASP A 68 4.62 -4.91 -1.21
N ALA A 69 5.71 -4.74 -1.96
CA ALA A 69 6.45 -3.49 -2.04
C ALA A 69 5.65 -2.38 -2.76
N ALA A 70 4.98 -2.69 -3.87
CA ALA A 70 4.11 -1.73 -4.57
C ALA A 70 2.95 -1.27 -3.67
N LEU A 71 2.27 -2.20 -2.99
CA LEU A 71 1.21 -1.86 -2.02
C LEU A 71 1.75 -1.02 -0.86
N THR A 72 2.97 -1.29 -0.41
CA THR A 72 3.63 -0.50 0.63
C THR A 72 3.97 0.90 0.10
N ALA A 73 4.43 1.01 -1.14
CA ALA A 73 4.76 2.28 -1.79
C ALA A 73 3.52 3.18 -1.92
N VAL A 74 2.39 2.63 -2.38
CA VAL A 74 1.11 3.34 -2.46
C VAL A 74 0.70 3.90 -1.10
N ARG A 75 0.73 3.07 -0.06
CA ARG A 75 0.42 3.52 1.31
C ARG A 75 1.40 4.58 1.80
N THR A 76 2.68 4.46 1.50
CA THR A 76 3.70 5.44 1.88
C THR A 76 3.43 6.78 1.18
N ALA A 77 3.12 6.77 -0.11
CA ALA A 77 2.81 7.96 -0.90
C ALA A 77 1.52 8.64 -0.44
N GLU A 78 0.43 7.89 -0.25
CA GLU A 78 -0.84 8.44 0.26
C GLU A 78 -0.70 9.05 1.66
N ASN A 79 0.16 8.50 2.51
CA ASN A 79 0.43 9.09 3.84
C ASN A 79 1.31 10.35 3.77
N ALA A 80 2.10 10.53 2.72
CA ALA A 80 2.93 11.71 2.51
C ALA A 80 2.10 12.93 2.07
N VAL A 81 0.95 12.71 1.43
CA VAL A 81 0.03 13.75 0.96
C VAL A 81 -1.22 13.78 1.84
N PRO A 82 -1.50 14.86 2.60
CA PRO A 82 -2.65 14.90 3.51
C PRO A 82 -4.00 14.67 2.82
N GLY A 83 -4.65 13.54 3.14
CA GLY A 83 -5.91 13.13 2.52
C GLY A 83 -5.75 12.71 1.05
N GLY A 84 -4.52 12.39 0.65
CA GLY A 84 -4.17 11.96 -0.69
C GLY A 84 -4.79 10.64 -1.09
N ARG A 85 -5.07 10.50 -2.38
CA ARG A 85 -5.42 9.23 -3.04
C ARG A 85 -4.51 9.02 -4.23
N ALA A 86 -3.94 7.84 -4.34
CA ALA A 86 -3.11 7.50 -5.51
C ALA A 86 -3.98 7.40 -6.77
N ALA A 87 -3.50 8.03 -7.85
CA ALA A 87 -4.16 8.07 -9.16
C ALA A 87 -3.39 7.28 -10.22
N ASP A 88 -2.08 7.17 -10.04
CA ASP A 88 -1.16 6.50 -10.95
C ASP A 88 0.01 5.91 -10.15
N LEU A 89 0.62 4.85 -10.67
CA LEU A 89 1.89 4.30 -10.20
C LEU A 89 2.72 3.83 -11.40
N ASP A 90 3.96 4.27 -11.49
CA ASP A 90 4.98 3.76 -12.41
C ASP A 90 6.18 3.23 -11.59
N ARG A 91 6.74 2.10 -12.01
CA ARG A 91 7.93 1.49 -11.42
C ARG A 91 9.11 1.66 -12.38
N ASP A 92 10.13 2.39 -11.95
CA ASP A 92 11.34 2.59 -12.73
C ASP A 92 12.04 1.26 -13.05
N ASP A 93 12.44 1.10 -14.32
CA ASP A 93 13.06 -0.13 -14.81
C ASP A 93 14.54 -0.29 -14.38
N ASP A 94 15.24 0.81 -14.09
CA ASP A 94 16.67 0.83 -13.78
C ASP A 94 16.94 0.58 -12.28
N ASP A 95 16.22 1.27 -11.39
CA ASP A 95 16.42 1.15 -9.93
C ASP A 95 15.24 0.51 -9.18
N GLY A 96 14.09 0.38 -9.82
CA GLY A 96 12.90 -0.22 -9.23
C GLY A 96 12.16 0.68 -8.25
N ASP A 97 12.53 1.96 -8.16
CA ASP A 97 11.80 2.94 -7.38
C ASP A 97 10.42 3.17 -8.00
N TYR A 98 9.44 3.53 -7.17
CA TYR A 98 8.09 3.82 -7.61
C TYR A 98 7.89 5.33 -7.69
N GLU A 99 7.27 5.82 -8.75
CA GLU A 99 6.69 7.16 -8.82
C GLU A 99 5.17 7.02 -8.72
N ILE A 100 4.56 7.67 -7.73
CA ILE A 100 3.12 7.60 -7.49
C ILE A 100 2.55 9.02 -7.55
N THR A 101 1.64 9.27 -8.49
CA THR A 101 0.87 10.52 -8.51
C THR A 101 -0.25 10.43 -7.48
N VAL A 102 -0.25 11.34 -6.50
CA VAL A 102 -1.21 11.37 -5.41
C VAL A 102 -2.01 12.66 -5.41
N VAL A 103 -3.33 12.55 -5.48
CA VAL A 103 -4.25 13.70 -5.49
C VAL A 103 -4.68 14.05 -4.07
N GLY A 104 -4.19 15.18 -3.57
CA GLY A 104 -4.57 15.75 -2.28
C GLY A 104 -5.40 17.02 -2.39
N ALA A 105 -5.67 17.67 -1.25
CA ALA A 105 -6.39 18.96 -1.23
C ALA A 105 -5.62 20.10 -1.90
N GLY A 106 -4.29 19.97 -2.04
CA GLY A 106 -3.40 20.97 -2.62
C GLY A 106 -3.18 20.86 -4.13
N GLY A 107 -3.70 19.81 -4.77
CA GLY A 107 -3.36 19.43 -6.15
C GLY A 107 -2.85 17.99 -6.22
N ALA A 108 -2.35 17.61 -7.39
CA ALA A 108 -1.61 16.36 -7.57
C ALA A 108 -0.13 16.57 -7.19
N GLU A 109 0.50 15.54 -6.66
CA GLU A 109 1.92 15.50 -6.35
C GLU A 109 2.50 14.16 -6.80
N ASP A 110 3.64 14.17 -7.47
CA ASP A 110 4.43 12.98 -7.72
C ASP A 110 5.27 12.67 -6.49
N VAL A 111 5.10 11.46 -5.97
CA VAL A 111 5.83 10.95 -4.82
C VAL A 111 6.69 9.79 -5.27
N ALA A 112 8.01 10.03 -5.37
CA ALA A 112 8.96 8.95 -5.61
C ALA A 112 9.24 8.22 -4.30
N VAL A 113 9.08 6.90 -4.29
CA VAL A 113 9.27 6.01 -3.15
C VAL A 113 10.29 4.94 -3.53
N GLY A 114 11.21 4.63 -2.62
CA GLY A 114 12.23 3.61 -2.88
C GLY A 114 11.63 2.25 -3.22
N SER A 115 12.38 1.40 -3.92
CA SER A 115 11.97 0.06 -4.38
C SER A 115 11.42 -0.90 -3.32
N ASP A 116 11.70 -0.69 -2.02
CA ASP A 116 11.08 -1.45 -0.92
C ASP A 116 9.69 -0.92 -0.49
N GLY A 117 9.27 0.20 -1.06
CA GLY A 117 8.01 0.90 -0.79
C GLY A 117 7.97 1.70 0.52
N THR A 118 9.05 1.71 1.32
CA THR A 118 8.99 2.20 2.71
C THR A 118 9.44 3.64 2.90
N GLN A 119 10.14 4.23 1.93
CA GLN A 119 10.80 5.53 2.07
C GLN A 119 10.48 6.46 0.92
N VAL A 120 9.93 7.63 1.23
CA VAL A 120 9.80 8.74 0.26
C VAL A 120 11.18 9.29 -0.05
N LEU A 121 11.55 9.28 -1.34
CA LEU A 121 12.81 9.79 -1.86
C LEU A 121 12.67 11.21 -2.40
N ARG A 122 11.53 11.50 -3.04
CA ARG A 122 11.21 12.80 -3.63
C ARG A 122 9.71 13.04 -3.55
N GLN A 123 9.33 14.31 -3.44
CA GLN A 123 7.94 14.77 -3.52
C GLN A 123 7.94 16.12 -4.24
N GLN A 124 7.12 16.25 -5.27
CA GLN A 124 7.01 17.48 -6.07
C GLN A 124 5.58 17.64 -6.61
N PRO A 125 5.13 18.88 -6.90
CA PRO A 125 3.83 19.08 -7.54
C PRO A 125 3.80 18.38 -8.90
N ASP A 126 2.67 17.76 -9.20
CA ASP A 126 2.31 17.33 -10.54
C ASP A 126 1.28 18.32 -11.11
N ASP A 127 1.63 18.90 -12.25
CA ASP A 127 0.79 19.85 -13.00
C ASP A 127 0.18 19.19 -14.24
N ASP A 128 0.49 17.92 -14.52
CA ASP A 128 0.07 17.20 -15.73
C ASP A 128 -1.26 16.45 -15.53
N LEU A 129 -1.68 16.14 -14.29
CA LEU A 129 -2.99 15.55 -14.03
C LEU A 129 -4.16 16.50 -14.39
N ASP A 130 -4.92 16.11 -15.40
CA ASP A 130 -6.02 16.92 -15.93
C ASP A 130 -7.32 16.81 -15.08
N ASP A 131 -8.34 17.59 -15.49
CA ASP A 131 -9.62 17.63 -14.78
C ASP A 131 -10.46 16.35 -14.98
N ASP A 132 -10.28 15.65 -16.10
CA ASP A 132 -11.02 14.44 -16.43
C ASP A 132 -10.49 13.26 -15.60
N ASP A 133 -9.17 13.12 -15.45
CA ASP A 133 -8.55 12.09 -14.59
C ASP A 133 -8.89 12.32 -13.12
N ARG A 134 -8.86 13.58 -12.68
CA ARG A 134 -9.30 13.96 -11.33
C ARG A 134 -10.77 13.62 -11.09
N ALA A 135 -11.62 13.83 -12.10
CA ALA A 135 -13.03 13.46 -12.02
C ALA A 135 -13.22 11.95 -11.99
N ALA A 136 -12.48 11.21 -12.82
CA ALA A 136 -12.48 9.75 -12.85
C ALA A 136 -12.11 9.18 -11.48
N LEU A 137 -11.00 9.65 -10.89
CA LEU A 137 -10.56 9.25 -9.55
C LEU A 137 -11.61 9.56 -8.47
N GLY A 138 -12.31 10.69 -8.61
CA GLY A 138 -13.41 11.08 -7.73
C GLY A 138 -14.64 10.15 -7.80
N THR A 139 -14.78 9.36 -8.87
CA THR A 139 -15.85 8.37 -9.02
C THR A 139 -15.42 6.94 -8.72
N ALA A 140 -14.11 6.66 -8.75
CA ALA A 140 -13.55 5.36 -8.43
C ALA A 140 -13.85 4.97 -6.97
N THR A 141 -14.49 3.82 -6.79
CA THR A 141 -14.74 3.22 -5.48
C THR A 141 -13.63 2.25 -5.09
N VAL A 142 -13.10 1.52 -6.08
CA VAL A 142 -11.93 0.67 -5.97
C VAL A 142 -10.69 1.56 -5.95
N THR A 143 -9.81 1.35 -4.98
CA THR A 143 -8.55 2.10 -4.88
C THR A 143 -7.48 1.50 -5.80
N LEU A 144 -6.43 2.28 -6.11
CA LEU A 144 -5.26 1.78 -6.82
C LEU A 144 -4.65 0.56 -6.12
N ALA A 145 -4.58 0.58 -4.78
CA ALA A 145 -4.09 -0.56 -3.98
C ALA A 145 -4.98 -1.81 -4.14
N ASP A 146 -6.30 -1.66 -4.12
CA ASP A 146 -7.24 -2.78 -4.32
C ASP A 146 -7.11 -3.37 -5.75
N ALA A 147 -6.86 -2.51 -6.74
CA ALA A 147 -6.62 -2.95 -8.12
C ALA A 147 -5.30 -3.72 -8.26
N ILE A 148 -4.23 -3.28 -7.60
CA ILE A 148 -2.97 -4.03 -7.52
C ILE A 148 -3.21 -5.42 -6.91
N ASP A 149 -3.89 -5.49 -5.76
CA ASP A 149 -4.20 -6.75 -5.09
C ASP A 149 -4.96 -7.71 -6.03
N ALA A 150 -5.98 -7.20 -6.73
CA ALA A 150 -6.77 -7.99 -7.67
C ALA A 150 -5.94 -8.49 -8.87
N ALA A 151 -5.09 -7.62 -9.43
CA ALA A 151 -4.27 -7.96 -10.59
C ALA A 151 -3.19 -8.98 -10.24
N VAL A 152 -2.42 -8.76 -9.17
CA VAL A 152 -1.37 -9.68 -8.71
C VAL A 152 -1.96 -11.03 -8.33
N ALA A 153 -3.14 -11.06 -7.69
CA ALA A 153 -3.83 -12.32 -7.39
C ALA A 153 -4.24 -13.11 -8.65
N GLN A 154 -4.52 -12.43 -9.76
CA GLN A 154 -4.90 -13.07 -11.02
C GLN A 154 -3.69 -13.53 -11.83
N SER A 155 -2.69 -12.66 -12.00
CA SER A 155 -1.59 -12.88 -12.94
C SER A 155 -0.32 -13.43 -12.29
N GLY A 156 -0.12 -13.16 -10.99
CA GLY A 156 1.20 -13.17 -10.36
C GLY A 156 2.14 -12.15 -11.02
N GLY A 157 3.32 -11.96 -10.43
CA GLY A 157 4.37 -11.08 -10.99
C GLY A 157 4.56 -9.77 -10.24
N VAL A 158 5.40 -8.92 -10.85
CA VAL A 158 5.78 -7.59 -10.36
C VAL A 158 4.91 -6.55 -11.04
N VAL A 159 4.30 -5.65 -10.28
CA VAL A 159 3.58 -4.50 -10.85
C VAL A 159 4.60 -3.54 -11.44
N ASP A 160 4.41 -3.21 -12.71
CA ASP A 160 5.21 -2.21 -13.41
C ASP A 160 4.49 -0.87 -13.50
N ASP A 161 3.18 -0.88 -13.75
CA ASP A 161 2.41 0.34 -14.03
C ASP A 161 0.94 0.15 -13.63
N VAL A 162 0.32 1.19 -13.08
CA VAL A 162 -1.11 1.23 -12.75
C VAL A 162 -1.68 2.59 -13.12
N GLU A 163 -2.55 2.60 -14.12
CA GLU A 163 -3.14 3.82 -14.67
C GLU A 163 -4.66 3.81 -14.50
N LEU A 164 -5.26 4.96 -14.15
CA LEU A 164 -6.71 5.14 -14.15
C LEU A 164 -7.16 5.64 -15.52
N GLU A 165 -7.92 4.84 -16.26
CA GLU A 165 -8.41 5.22 -17.59
C GLU A 165 -9.95 5.35 -17.63
N THR A 166 -10.43 6.26 -18.47
CA THR A 166 -11.86 6.32 -18.83
C THR A 166 -12.10 5.59 -20.14
N GLU A 167 -12.84 4.48 -20.07
CA GLU A 167 -13.29 3.70 -21.24
C GLU A 167 -14.78 3.94 -21.52
N ASP A 168 -15.27 3.50 -22.70
CA ASP A 168 -16.68 3.64 -23.11
C ASP A 168 -17.69 3.06 -22.10
N ASN A 169 -17.26 2.10 -21.29
CA ASN A 169 -18.06 1.38 -20.31
C ASN A 169 -17.76 1.77 -18.85
N GLY A 170 -17.01 2.85 -18.63
CA GLY A 170 -16.72 3.38 -17.29
C GLY A 170 -15.24 3.55 -17.03
N VAL A 171 -14.91 3.85 -15.77
CA VAL A 171 -13.53 4.04 -15.32
C VAL A 171 -12.91 2.69 -14.97
N VAL A 172 -11.67 2.47 -15.38
CA VAL A 172 -10.90 1.26 -15.09
C VAL A 172 -9.53 1.59 -14.53
N TRP A 173 -9.05 0.70 -13.68
CA TRP A 173 -7.62 0.57 -13.41
C TRP A 173 -7.02 -0.37 -14.44
N LYS A 174 -5.99 0.08 -15.14
CA LYS A 174 -5.16 -0.74 -16.01
C LYS A 174 -3.86 -1.06 -15.29
N VAL A 175 -3.67 -2.31 -14.91
CA VAL A 175 -2.50 -2.76 -14.15
C VAL A 175 -1.60 -3.59 -15.05
N LYS A 176 -0.39 -3.11 -15.34
CA LYS A 176 0.64 -3.89 -16.03
C LYS A 176 1.48 -4.66 -15.02
N VAL A 177 1.58 -5.97 -15.24
CA VAL A 177 2.29 -6.91 -14.38
C VAL A 177 3.30 -7.72 -15.19
N ARG A 178 4.56 -7.66 -14.80
CA ARG A 178 5.64 -8.47 -15.35
C ARG A 178 5.67 -9.84 -14.69
N ALA A 179 5.42 -10.89 -15.48
CA ALA A 179 5.47 -12.27 -14.98
C ALA A 179 6.06 -13.21 -16.04
N GLY A 180 7.11 -13.94 -15.66
CA GLY A 180 7.87 -14.80 -16.57
C GLY A 180 8.67 -13.96 -17.56
N ASP A 181 8.48 -14.21 -18.86
CA ASP A 181 9.22 -13.57 -19.96
C ASP A 181 8.46 -12.41 -20.64
N GLY A 182 7.37 -11.93 -20.02
CA GLY A 182 6.59 -10.83 -20.59
C GLY A 182 5.73 -10.07 -19.59
N GLU A 183 5.12 -9.01 -20.12
CA GLU A 183 4.16 -8.14 -19.44
C GLU A 183 2.73 -8.61 -19.73
N ARG A 184 1.87 -8.52 -18.72
CA ARG A 184 0.44 -8.77 -18.82
C ARG A 184 -0.30 -7.53 -18.32
N GLU A 185 -1.31 -7.13 -19.06
CA GLU A 185 -2.21 -6.07 -18.64
C GLU A 185 -3.48 -6.67 -18.07
N VAL A 186 -3.85 -6.25 -16.86
CA VAL A 186 -5.07 -6.63 -16.15
C VAL A 186 -5.95 -5.40 -16.00
N ARG A 187 -7.19 -5.45 -16.48
CA ARG A 187 -8.17 -4.37 -16.29
C ARG A 187 -9.06 -4.68 -15.11
N VAL A 188 -9.20 -3.72 -14.19
CA VAL A 188 -10.07 -3.82 -13.01
C VAL A 188 -11.09 -2.68 -13.07
N ASP A 189 -12.37 -3.02 -13.04
CA ASP A 189 -13.45 -2.03 -13.02
C ASP A 189 -13.34 -1.17 -11.75
N ALA A 190 -13.24 0.17 -11.91
CA ALA A 190 -12.99 1.06 -10.79
C ALA A 190 -14.23 1.26 -9.89
N ALA A 191 -15.42 0.82 -10.31
CA ALA A 191 -16.64 0.92 -9.53
C ALA A 191 -16.86 -0.29 -8.62
N ASP A 192 -16.52 -1.51 -9.08
CA ASP A 192 -16.85 -2.75 -8.34
C ASP A 192 -15.71 -3.76 -8.18
N GLY A 193 -14.57 -3.56 -8.83
CA GLY A 193 -13.39 -4.40 -8.69
C GLY A 193 -13.39 -5.63 -9.60
N THR A 194 -14.35 -5.72 -10.52
CA THR A 194 -14.42 -6.84 -11.46
C THR A 194 -13.23 -6.81 -12.41
N VAL A 195 -12.49 -7.91 -12.49
CA VAL A 195 -11.37 -8.09 -13.42
C VAL A 195 -11.89 -8.56 -14.80
N ARG A 196 -11.40 -7.97 -15.90
CA ARG A 196 -11.94 -8.20 -17.26
C ARG A 196 -10.89 -8.25 -18.37
#